data_AF-A0A0E0BM62-F1
#
_entry.id   AF-A0A0E0BM62-F1
#
_cell.length_a   1.000
_cell.length_b   1.000
_cell.length_c   1.000
_cell.angle_alpha   90.00
_cell.angle_beta   90.00
_cell.angle_gamma   90.00
#
_symmetry.space_group_name_H-M   'P 1'
#
loop_
_entity.id
_entity.type
_entity.pdbx_description
1 polymer ?
#
loop_
_entity_poly.entity_id
_entity_poly.type
_entity_poly.pdbx_seq_one_letter_code
_entity_poly.pdbx_strand_id
1 'polypeptide(L)'
;MASSSAGKTKKEATSKAAIDRQEVRVSTTPIRAAIARDQRKDDFEVLVTVEAPKVVAPEKRAPIDLVAVLDVSGSMNKEEFVRGKHMSSRLDLLKIAMKYIIKLVRDADRLAIVSFNHAVVSEYGLTRNSADSRKKLENLKI
;
A
#
# COMPACT_ATOMS: atom_id res chain seq x y z
N MET A 1 14.66 28.04 67.13
CA MET A 1 14.35 26.69 66.61
C MET A 1 13.16 26.78 65.66
N ALA A 2 13.20 25.99 64.59
CA ALA A 2 12.18 25.78 63.55
C ALA A 2 11.97 26.91 62.51
N SER A 3 12.74 26.78 61.43
CA SER A 3 12.50 27.26 60.07
C SER A 3 11.30 26.55 59.40
N SER A 4 10.56 27.24 58.53
CA SER A 4 9.71 26.59 57.52
C SER A 4 9.74 27.40 56.23
N SER A 5 10.55 26.95 55.28
CA SER A 5 10.57 27.40 53.88
C SER A 5 9.58 26.56 53.07
N ALA A 6 8.49 27.17 52.60
CA ALA A 6 7.61 26.54 51.62
C ALA A 6 8.27 26.60 50.23
N GLY A 7 8.93 25.50 49.87
CA GLY A 7 9.48 25.28 48.53
C GLY A 7 8.37 25.13 47.49
N LYS A 8 8.47 25.92 46.41
CA LYS A 8 7.72 25.72 45.16
C LYS A 8 8.05 24.32 44.61
N THR A 9 7.10 23.40 44.63
CA THR A 9 7.20 22.15 43.88
C THR A 9 6.85 22.40 42.42
N LYS A 10 7.91 22.23 41.62
CA LYS A 10 8.01 22.20 40.18
C LYS A 10 6.96 21.25 39.61
N LYS A 11 6.09 21.72 38.71
CA LYS A 11 5.29 20.87 37.82
C LYS A 11 6.27 19.95 37.10
N GLU A 12 6.22 18.65 37.40
CA GLU A 12 6.86 17.62 36.60
C GLU A 12 6.28 17.68 35.19
N ALA A 13 7.02 18.35 34.32
CA ALA A 13 6.93 18.14 32.90
C ALA A 13 7.23 16.66 32.66
N THR A 14 6.18 15.86 32.48
CA THR A 14 6.29 14.53 31.91
C THR A 14 6.64 14.70 30.44
N SER A 15 7.89 15.09 30.18
CA SER A 15 8.54 14.95 28.89
C SER A 15 8.83 13.47 28.69
N LYS A 16 7.77 12.67 28.54
CA LYS A 16 7.88 11.37 27.90
C LYS A 16 7.74 11.69 26.43
N ALA A 17 8.89 11.92 25.79
CA ALA A 17 9.00 12.05 24.34
C ALA A 17 8.05 11.02 23.71
N ALA A 18 7.04 11.52 23.00
CA ALA A 18 6.08 10.69 22.32
C ALA A 18 6.88 9.75 21.42
N ILE A 19 6.96 8.48 21.83
CA ILE A 19 7.17 7.42 20.87
C ILE A 19 5.92 7.52 20.01
N ASP A 20 6.06 8.14 18.86
CA ASP A 20 5.04 8.22 17.83
C ASP A 20 4.73 6.77 17.43
N ARG A 21 3.75 6.19 18.12
CA ARG A 21 3.34 4.83 17.86
C ARG A 21 2.52 4.87 16.59
N GLN A 22 3.01 4.19 15.56
CA GLN A 22 2.22 3.88 14.37
C GLN A 22 1.11 2.87 14.74
N GLU A 23 0.15 3.29 15.55
CA GLU A 23 -0.98 2.47 15.98
C GLU A 23 -2.09 2.56 14.94
N VAL A 24 -2.50 1.41 14.43
CA VAL A 24 -3.73 1.28 13.64
C VAL A 24 -4.90 1.46 14.61
N ARG A 25 -5.78 2.44 14.35
CA ARG A 25 -6.99 2.60 15.17
C ARG A 25 -8.09 1.71 14.60
N VAL A 26 -8.64 0.86 15.45
CA VAL A 26 -9.81 0.04 15.13
C VAL A 26 -10.95 0.48 16.04
N SER A 27 -12.10 0.80 15.45
CA SER A 27 -13.32 1.12 16.18
C SER A 27 -14.51 0.37 15.62
N THR A 28 -15.51 0.13 16.46
CA THR A 28 -16.73 -0.57 16.09
C THR A 28 -17.93 0.28 16.47
N THR A 29 -18.83 0.53 15.51
CA THR A 29 -20.06 1.28 15.73
C THR A 29 -21.24 0.37 15.41
N PRO A 30 -22.09 0.04 16.39
CA PRO A 30 -23.27 -0.75 16.12
C PRO A 30 -24.27 0.07 15.30
N ILE A 31 -24.88 -0.53 14.27
CA ILE A 31 -25.86 0.20 13.42
C ILE A 31 -27.10 0.57 14.24
N ARG A 32 -27.43 -0.23 15.25
CA ARG A 32 -28.49 0.05 16.22
C ARG A 32 -27.87 0.31 17.59
N ALA A 33 -28.24 1.40 18.25
CA ALA A 33 -27.71 1.74 19.57
C ALA A 33 -28.22 0.82 20.70
N ALA A 34 -29.37 0.16 20.51
CA ALA A 34 -29.98 -0.74 21.49
C ALA A 34 -30.95 -1.74 20.83
N ILE A 35 -31.28 -2.80 21.58
CA ILE A 35 -32.35 -3.76 21.26
C ILE A 35 -33.43 -3.61 22.34
N ALA A 36 -34.70 -3.53 21.94
CA ALA A 36 -35.82 -3.42 22.89
C ALA A 36 -35.93 -4.71 23.75
N ARG A 37 -36.38 -4.59 25.01
CA ARG A 37 -36.40 -5.70 25.97
C ARG A 37 -37.21 -6.92 25.52
N ASP A 38 -38.24 -6.70 24.71
CA ASP A 38 -39.15 -7.71 24.18
C ASP A 38 -38.72 -8.27 22.82
N GLN A 39 -37.60 -7.77 22.26
CA GLN A 39 -37.08 -8.20 20.97
C GLN A 39 -35.81 -9.03 21.13
N ARG A 40 -35.68 -10.05 20.28
CA ARG A 40 -34.45 -10.81 20.08
C ARG A 40 -33.93 -10.54 18.67
N LYS A 41 -32.62 -10.33 18.55
CA LYS A 41 -31.91 -10.26 17.27
C LYS A 41 -30.78 -11.27 17.30
N ASP A 42 -30.83 -12.22 16.39
CA ASP A 42 -29.81 -13.27 16.25
C ASP A 42 -28.58 -12.76 15.50
N ASP A 43 -28.79 -11.78 14.62
CA ASP A 43 -27.73 -11.07 13.90
C ASP A 43 -27.72 -9.60 14.27
N PHE A 44 -26.52 -9.05 14.42
CA PHE A 44 -26.32 -7.66 14.81
C PHE A 44 -25.24 -7.00 13.96
N GLU A 45 -25.64 -6.01 13.18
CA GLU A 45 -24.77 -5.34 12.23
C GLU A 45 -23.87 -4.33 12.95
N VAL A 46 -22.57 -4.43 12.69
CA VAL A 46 -21.53 -3.57 13.28
C VAL A 46 -20.68 -3.00 12.16
N LEU A 47 -20.56 -1.68 12.11
CA LEU A 47 -19.56 -1.02 11.28
C LEU A 47 -18.21 -1.12 11.99
N VAL A 48 -17.24 -1.78 11.35
CA VAL A 48 -15.85 -1.78 11.80
C VAL A 48 -15.08 -0.76 10.97
N THR A 49 -14.51 0.23 11.64
CA THR A 49 -13.65 1.25 11.02
C THR A 49 -12.20 0.95 11.37
N VAL A 50 -11.35 0.82 10.34
CA VAL A 50 -9.91 0.66 10.48
C VAL A 50 -9.23 1.88 9.89
N GLU A 51 -8.59 2.67 10.74
CA GLU A 51 -7.85 3.86 10.35
C GLU A 51 -6.35 3.58 10.38
N ALA A 52 -5.68 3.85 9.26
CA ALA A 52 -4.23 3.76 9.18
C ALA A 52 -3.57 4.81 10.10
N PRO A 53 -2.41 4.50 10.71
CA PRO A 53 -1.65 5.49 11.44
C PRO A 53 -1.26 6.65 10.52
N LYS A 54 -1.12 7.85 11.09
CA LYS A 54 -0.52 8.97 10.35
C LYS A 54 0.88 8.55 9.92
N VAL A 55 1.13 8.53 8.62
CA VAL A 55 2.42 8.09 8.07
C VAL A 55 3.46 9.14 8.39
N VAL A 56 4.26 8.90 9.43
CA VAL A 56 5.29 9.85 9.89
C VAL A 56 6.60 9.73 9.08
N ALA A 57 6.75 8.66 8.29
CA ALA A 57 7.84 8.50 7.34
C ALA A 57 7.48 7.46 6.26
N PRO A 58 6.95 7.86 5.09
CA PRO A 58 6.59 6.95 4.00
C PRO A 58 7.77 6.07 3.55
N GLU A 59 8.98 6.63 3.59
CA GLU A 59 10.25 5.95 3.34
C GLU A 59 10.60 4.85 4.37
N LYS A 60 9.93 4.77 5.52
CA LYS A 60 10.16 3.73 6.54
C LYS A 60 9.20 2.56 6.46
N ARG A 61 8.30 2.50 5.47
CA ARG A 61 7.43 1.32 5.32
C ARG A 61 8.28 0.06 5.10
N ALA A 62 7.79 -1.06 5.64
CA ALA A 62 8.35 -2.37 5.38
C ALA A 62 8.41 -2.66 3.86
N PRO A 63 9.45 -3.35 3.38
CA PRO A 63 9.52 -3.82 2.00
C PRO A 63 8.30 -4.67 1.63
N ILE A 64 7.85 -4.56 0.38
CA ILE A 64 6.78 -5.40 -0.18
C ILE A 64 7.29 -6.28 -1.32
N ASP A 65 6.50 -7.31 -1.60
CA ASP A 65 6.62 -8.15 -2.79
C ASP A 65 5.48 -7.82 -3.74
N LEU A 66 5.82 -7.31 -4.92
CA LEU A 66 4.87 -7.01 -5.98
C LEU A 66 5.00 -8.06 -7.09
N VAL A 67 3.89 -8.64 -7.51
CA VAL A 67 3.83 -9.56 -8.65
C VAL A 67 2.90 -8.96 -9.70
N ALA A 68 3.46 -8.61 -10.86
CA ALA A 68 2.69 -8.10 -11.99
C ALA A 68 2.36 -9.26 -12.95
N VAL A 69 1.09 -9.63 -13.03
CA VAL A 69 0.60 -10.69 -13.93
C VAL A 69 0.00 -10.03 -15.17
N LEU A 70 0.64 -10.22 -16.33
CA LEU A 70 0.43 -9.41 -17.53
C LEU A 70 -0.17 -10.25 -18.66
N ASP A 71 -1.37 -9.90 -19.12
CA ASP A 71 -1.97 -10.51 -20.32
C ASP A 71 -1.20 -10.04 -21.56
N VAL A 72 -0.71 -11.00 -22.35
CA VAL A 72 -0.04 -10.80 -23.64
C VAL A 72 -0.75 -11.54 -24.78
N SER A 73 -2.04 -11.85 -24.60
CA SER A 73 -2.89 -12.48 -25.61
C SER A 73 -3.02 -11.62 -26.87
N GLY A 74 -3.45 -12.22 -27.98
CA GLY A 74 -3.59 -11.51 -29.26
C GLY A 74 -4.54 -10.32 -29.21
N SER A 75 -5.48 -10.27 -28.25
CA SER A 75 -6.36 -9.13 -28.03
C SER A 75 -5.60 -7.86 -27.61
N MET A 76 -4.43 -8.01 -26.99
CA MET A 76 -3.59 -6.92 -26.50
C MET A 76 -2.79 -6.23 -27.62
N ASN A 77 -2.64 -6.89 -28.77
CA ASN A 77 -1.96 -6.33 -29.94
C ASN A 77 -2.89 -5.48 -30.82
N LYS A 78 -4.18 -5.42 -30.50
CA LYS A 78 -5.14 -4.59 -31.27
C LYS A 78 -4.83 -3.12 -31.04
N GLU A 79 -4.63 -2.39 -32.12
CA GLU A 79 -4.50 -0.95 -32.11
C GLU A 79 -5.83 -0.32 -31.70
N GLU A 80 -5.79 0.58 -30.71
CA GLU A 80 -6.94 1.35 -30.28
C GLU A 80 -6.71 2.83 -30.53
N PHE A 81 -7.80 3.53 -30.88
CA PHE A 81 -7.76 4.97 -31.01
C PHE A 81 -7.53 5.61 -29.63
N VAL A 82 -6.32 6.11 -29.40
CA VAL A 82 -6.00 6.90 -28.22
C VAL A 82 -6.24 8.37 -28.57
N ARG A 83 -7.21 9.01 -27.89
CA ARG A 83 -7.55 10.43 -28.15
C ARG A 83 -6.28 11.30 -28.12
N GLY A 84 -5.99 11.96 -29.23
CA GLY A 84 -4.88 12.91 -29.35
C GLY A 84 -3.48 12.30 -29.58
N LYS A 85 -3.36 11.02 -29.91
CA LYS A 85 -2.07 10.35 -30.22
C LYS A 85 -2.19 9.35 -31.38
N HIS A 86 -1.06 8.95 -31.94
CA HIS A 86 -0.97 7.81 -32.88
C HIS A 86 -1.66 6.56 -32.29
N MET A 87 -2.27 5.73 -33.15
CA MET A 87 -2.74 4.39 -32.80
C MET A 87 -1.64 3.65 -32.01
N SER A 88 -2.01 3.08 -30.87
CA SER A 88 -1.11 2.28 -30.02
C SER A 88 -1.85 1.03 -29.61
N SER A 89 -1.17 -0.10 -29.56
CA SER A 89 -1.79 -1.31 -29.03
C SER A 89 -1.97 -1.22 -27.52
N ARG A 90 -2.90 -2.01 -26.95
CA ARG A 90 -3.02 -2.13 -25.48
C ARG A 90 -1.71 -2.62 -24.85
N LEU A 91 -0.95 -3.47 -25.56
CA LEU A 91 0.35 -3.95 -25.15
C LEU A 91 1.40 -2.83 -25.08
N ASP A 92 1.36 -1.87 -26.00
CA ASP A 92 2.26 -0.71 -25.96
C ASP A 92 1.98 0.18 -24.75
N LEU A 93 0.71 0.42 -24.45
CA LEU A 93 0.30 1.14 -23.25
C LEU A 93 0.71 0.39 -21.98
N LEU A 94 0.57 -0.93 -21.96
CA LEU A 94 1.02 -1.76 -20.84
C LEU A 94 2.53 -1.64 -20.62
N LYS A 95 3.34 -1.66 -21.69
CA LYS A 95 4.80 -1.46 -21.59
C LYS A 95 5.15 -0.11 -20.99
N ILE A 96 4.45 0.96 -21.40
CA ILE A 96 4.64 2.30 -20.85
C ILE A 96 4.29 2.32 -19.35
N ALA A 97 3.14 1.76 -18.98
CA ALA A 97 2.70 1.68 -17.60
C ALA A 97 3.67 0.86 -16.73
N MET A 98 4.17 -0.28 -17.23
CA MET A 98 5.12 -1.10 -16.51
C MET A 98 6.46 -0.40 -16.31
N LYS A 99 6.97 0.33 -17.31
CA LYS A 99 8.17 1.17 -17.15
C LYS A 99 7.97 2.22 -16.05
N TYR A 100 6.78 2.77 -15.93
CA TYR A 100 6.45 3.71 -14.85
C TYR A 100 6.38 3.02 -13.48
N ILE A 101 5.71 1.86 -13.37
CA ILE A 101 5.63 1.07 -12.13
C ILE A 101 7.04 0.68 -11.65
N ILE A 102 7.90 0.18 -12.53
CA ILE A 102 9.28 -0.21 -12.22
C ILE A 102 10.06 0.96 -11.60
N LYS A 103 9.76 2.21 -11.99
CA LYS A 103 10.38 3.42 -11.40
C LYS A 103 9.78 3.81 -10.05
N LEU A 104 8.53 3.47 -9.78
CA LEU A 104 7.87 3.73 -8.49
C LEU A 104 8.20 2.70 -7.42
N VAL A 105 8.49 1.45 -7.80
CA VAL A 105 8.89 0.39 -6.87
C VAL A 105 10.22 0.76 -6.22
N ARG A 106 10.31 0.69 -4.88
CA ARG A 106 11.51 1.13 -4.15
C ARG A 106 12.62 0.09 -4.24
N ASP A 107 13.86 0.52 -4.05
CA ASP A 107 15.05 -0.34 -4.02
C ASP A 107 14.95 -1.50 -3.01
N ALA A 108 14.25 -1.26 -1.90
CA ALA A 108 14.04 -2.26 -0.85
C ALA A 108 12.95 -3.29 -1.22
N ASP A 109 12.01 -2.93 -2.10
CA ASP A 109 10.93 -3.80 -2.55
C ASP A 109 11.41 -4.81 -3.58
N ARG A 110 10.63 -5.88 -3.76
CA ARG A 110 10.86 -6.89 -4.79
C ARG A 110 9.75 -6.88 -5.81
N LEU A 111 10.10 -7.09 -7.07
CA LEU A 111 9.19 -7.17 -8.20
C LEU A 111 9.38 -8.50 -8.94
N ALA A 112 8.27 -9.18 -9.21
CA ALA A 112 8.17 -10.27 -10.17
C ALA A 112 7.23 -9.85 -11.30
N ILE A 113 7.49 -10.34 -12.51
CA ILE A 113 6.62 -10.14 -13.68
C ILE A 113 6.32 -11.49 -14.29
N VAL A 114 5.05 -11.81 -14.48
CA VAL A 114 4.60 -13.05 -15.12
C VAL A 114 3.73 -12.67 -16.31
N SER A 115 4.19 -12.93 -17.52
CA SER A 115 3.39 -12.74 -18.72
C SER A 115 2.63 -14.01 -19.06
N PHE A 116 1.36 -13.89 -19.40
CA PHE A 116 0.49 -15.03 -19.67
C PHE A 116 -0.42 -14.83 -20.88
N ASN A 117 -0.85 -15.94 -21.45
CA ASN A 117 -1.97 -16.06 -22.36
C ASN A 117 -2.79 -17.31 -21.97
N HIS A 118 -3.01 -18.27 -22.88
CA HIS A 118 -3.53 -19.60 -22.52
C HIS A 118 -2.60 -20.38 -21.57
N ALA A 119 -1.33 -19.97 -21.44
CA ALA A 119 -0.36 -20.47 -20.45
C ALA A 119 0.61 -19.35 -20.04
N VAL A 120 1.50 -19.63 -19.08
CA VAL A 120 2.62 -18.71 -18.76
C VAL A 120 3.57 -18.65 -19.95
N VAL A 121 3.84 -17.44 -20.43
CA VAL A 121 4.72 -17.16 -21.58
C VAL A 121 6.12 -16.83 -21.11
N SER A 122 6.24 -16.01 -20.05
CA SER A 122 7.53 -15.65 -19.48
C SER A 122 7.39 -15.32 -18.00
N GLU A 123 8.48 -15.55 -17.28
CA GLU A 123 8.59 -15.25 -15.86
C GLU A 123 9.89 -14.49 -15.57
N TYR A 124 9.74 -13.36 -14.90
CA TYR A 124 10.79 -12.67 -14.20
C TYR A 124 10.56 -12.88 -12.71
N GLY A 125 11.40 -13.72 -12.10
CA GLY A 125 11.28 -14.08 -10.68
C GLY A 125 11.46 -12.88 -9.74
N LEU A 126 10.95 -13.06 -8.52
CA LEU A 126 10.90 -12.03 -7.49
C LEU A 126 12.31 -11.50 -7.16
N THR A 127 12.61 -10.29 -7.61
CA THR A 127 13.95 -9.68 -7.50
C THR A 127 13.85 -8.30 -6.87
N ARG A 128 14.81 -7.93 -6.02
CA ARG A 128 14.89 -6.55 -5.48
C ARG A 128 14.97 -5.54 -6.61
N ASN A 129 14.27 -4.42 -6.50
CA ASN A 129 14.23 -3.39 -7.53
C ASN A 129 15.47 -2.46 -7.49
N SER A 130 16.68 -3.02 -7.56
CA SER A 130 17.94 -2.28 -7.62
C SER A 130 18.10 -1.53 -8.95
N ALA A 131 19.09 -0.64 -9.05
CA ALA A 131 19.38 0.06 -10.31
C ALA A 131 19.69 -0.91 -11.47
N ASP A 132 20.38 -2.02 -11.20
CA ASP A 132 20.74 -3.01 -12.21
C ASP A 132 19.53 -3.84 -12.66
N SER A 133 18.66 -4.24 -11.72
CA SER A 133 17.44 -4.97 -12.07
C SER A 133 16.47 -4.09 -12.85
N ARG A 134 16.38 -2.79 -12.52
CA ARG A 134 15.57 -1.81 -13.28
C ARG A 134 16.04 -1.69 -14.73
N LYS A 135 17.35 -1.54 -14.96
CA LYS A 135 17.91 -1.51 -16.32
C LYS A 135 17.60 -2.79 -17.10
N LYS A 136 17.61 -3.95 -16.43
CA LYS A 136 17.24 -5.23 -17.05
C LYS A 136 15.75 -5.30 -17.39
N LEU A 137 14.89 -4.81 -16.50
CA LEU A 137 13.43 -4.79 -16.67
C LEU A 137 12.94 -3.76 -17.70
N GLU A 138 13.58 -2.60 -17.80
CA GLU A 138 13.26 -1.59 -18.81
C GLU A 138 13.54 -2.09 -20.25
N ASN A 139 14.46 -3.05 -20.38
CA ASN A 139 14.85 -3.69 -21.63
C ASN A 139 14.17 -5.05 -21.85
N LEU A 140 13.32 -5.50 -20.92
CA LEU A 140 12.62 -6.77 -21.04
C LEU A 140 11.59 -6.66 -22.17
N LYS A 141 11.75 -7.51 -23.19
CA LYS A 141 10.77 -7.65 -24.27
C LYS A 141 9.56 -8.41 -23.72
N ILE A 142 8.52 -7.66 -23.36
CA ILE A 142 7.15 -8.18 -23.16
C ILE A 142 6.45 -8.24 -24.52
#